data_AF-A0A8C9L188-F1
#
_entry.id   AF-A0A8C9L188-F1
#
_cell.length_a   1.000
_cell.length_b   1.000
_cell.length_c   1.000
_cell.angle_alpha   90.00
_cell.angle_beta   90.00
_cell.angle_gamma   90.00
#
_symmetry.space_group_name_H-M   'P 1'
#
loop_
_entity.id
_entity.type
_entity.pdbx_description
1 polymer ?
#
loop_
_entity_poly.entity_id
_entity_poly.type
_entity_poly.pdbx_seq_one_letter_code
_entity_poly.pdbx_strand_id
1 'polypeptide(L)' 'MQPRGLLLLLALLLLAATAEAAKAKKADCKYKFESWGGCSAQTGVKTRSGILKKALYNAQCEEVVYVSKPCAAKMKAKAK' A
#
# COMPACT_ATOMS: atom_id res chain seq x y z
N MET A 1 31.21 -16.88 -25.75
CA MET A 1 30.51 -16.49 -24.52
C MET A 1 30.00 -15.06 -24.69
N GLN A 2 28.75 -14.87 -25.13
CA GLN A 2 28.22 -13.56 -25.52
C GLN A 2 27.94 -12.69 -24.28
N PRO A 3 28.65 -11.58 -24.05
CA PRO A 3 28.47 -10.72 -22.86
C PRO A 3 27.07 -10.09 -22.82
N ARG A 4 26.40 -10.03 -23.99
CA ARG A 4 25.03 -9.52 -24.14
C ARG A 4 24.00 -10.38 -23.40
N GLY A 5 24.19 -11.71 -23.34
CA GLY A 5 23.29 -12.59 -22.60
C GLY A 5 23.39 -12.39 -21.09
N LEU A 6 24.62 -12.20 -20.58
CA LEU A 6 24.87 -11.96 -19.16
C LEU A 6 24.35 -10.59 -18.71
N LEU A 7 24.53 -9.55 -19.54
CA LEU A 7 23.98 -8.21 -19.30
C LEU A 7 22.45 -8.19 -19.32
N LEU A 8 21.81 -8.93 -20.23
CA LEU A 8 20.35 -9.05 -20.28
C LEU A 8 19.81 -9.82 -19.06
N LEU A 9 20.50 -10.89 -18.62
CA LEU A 9 20.14 -11.64 -17.41
C LEU A 9 20.26 -10.78 -16.14
N LEU A 10 21.32 -9.97 -16.02
CA LEU A 10 21.50 -9.03 -14.91
C LEU A 10 20.44 -7.92 -14.90
N ALA A 11 20.08 -7.38 -16.07
CA ALA A 11 19.03 -6.38 -16.19
C ALA A 11 17.65 -6.95 -15.82
N LEU A 12 17.37 -8.21 -16.20
CA LEU A 12 16.13 -8.89 -15.85
C LEU A 12 16.01 -9.16 -14.35
N LEU A 13 17.12 -9.52 -13.69
CA LEU A 13 17.20 -9.71 -12.24
C LEU A 13 16.99 -8.39 -11.47
N LEU A 14 17.53 -7.27 -11.97
CA LEU A 14 17.31 -5.94 -11.40
C LEU A 14 15.84 -5.50 -11.51
N LEU A 15 15.16 -5.82 -12.62
CA LEU A 15 13.74 -5.51 -12.80
C LEU A 15 12.81 -6.30 -11.87
N ALA A 16 13.19 -7.51 -11.46
CA ALA A 16 12.38 -8.36 -10.59
C ALA A 16 12.40 -7.91 -9.11
N ALA A 17 13.33 -7.04 -8.72
CA ALA A 17 13.53 -6.60 -7.34
C ALA A 17 12.56 -5.49 -6.87
N THR A 18 11.70 -4.94 -7.74
CA THR A 18 10.83 -3.80 -7.38
C THR A 18 9.36 -4.15 -7.17
N ALA A 19 9.02 -5.43 -6.99
CA ALA A 19 7.63 -5.87 -6.85
C ALA A 19 7.30 -6.45 -5.45
N GLU A 20 7.59 -5.69 -4.39
CA GLU A 20 7.04 -5.97 -3.06
C GLU A 20 5.64 -5.38 -2.94
N ALA A 21 4.67 -5.95 -3.65
CA ALA A 21 3.26 -5.67 -3.43
C ALA A 21 2.75 -6.51 -2.25
N ALA A 22 3.18 -6.18 -1.03
CA ALA A 22 2.74 -6.83 0.20
C ALA A 22 1.26 -6.49 0.49
N LYS A 23 0.33 -7.34 0.08
CA LYS A 23 -1.02 -7.35 0.67
C LYS A 23 -0.96 -8.00 2.05
N ALA A 24 -0.55 -7.23 3.05
CA ALA A 24 -0.64 -7.62 4.45
C ALA A 24 -2.11 -7.86 4.84
N LYS A 25 -2.39 -9.02 5.44
CA LYS A 25 -3.71 -9.35 5.99
C LYS A 25 -4.04 -8.36 7.12
N LYS A 26 -5.20 -7.73 6.98
CA LYS A 26 -5.61 -6.47 7.62
C LYS A 26 -6.02 -6.56 9.11
N ALA A 27 -5.71 -7.62 9.85
CA ALA A 27 -6.30 -7.83 11.17
C ALA A 27 -5.30 -7.80 12.34
N ASP A 28 -4.02 -8.08 12.09
CA ASP A 28 -3.05 -8.32 13.17
C ASP A 28 -2.23 -7.08 13.56
N CYS A 29 -2.49 -5.93 12.93
CA CYS A 29 -1.71 -4.72 13.11
C CYS A 29 -2.62 -3.54 13.51
N LYS A 30 -2.34 -2.94 14.68
CA LYS A 30 -3.05 -1.76 15.17
C LYS A 30 -2.31 -0.50 14.73
N TYR A 31 -2.94 0.32 13.89
CA TYR A 31 -2.36 1.56 13.37
C TYR A 31 -3.04 2.81 13.94
N LYS A 32 -2.27 3.89 14.16
CA LYS A 32 -2.78 5.24 14.38
C LYS A 32 -2.73 6.00 13.06
N PHE A 33 -3.90 6.22 12.48
CA PHE A 33 -4.04 6.99 11.25
C PHE A 33 -4.13 8.48 11.53
N GLU A 34 -3.56 9.27 10.63
CA GLU A 34 -3.76 10.71 10.61
C GLU A 34 -5.16 11.07 10.07
N SER A 35 -5.49 12.36 10.12
CA SER A 35 -6.69 12.88 9.49
C SER A 35 -6.64 12.61 7.99
N TRP A 36 -7.83 12.48 7.37
CA TRP A 36 -7.88 12.38 5.92
C TRP A 36 -7.47 13.72 5.32
N GLY A 37 -6.50 13.69 4.40
CA GLY A 37 -6.18 14.84 3.57
C GLY A 37 -7.31 15.18 2.58
N GLY A 38 -7.09 16.25 1.82
CA GLY A 38 -7.97 16.65 0.73
C GLY A 38 -8.14 15.56 -0.32
N CYS A 39 -9.19 15.68 -1.12
CA CYS A 39 -9.38 14.82 -2.28
C CYS A 39 -8.40 15.21 -3.39
N SER A 40 -7.63 14.25 -3.91
CA SER A 40 -6.86 14.48 -5.13
C SER A 40 -7.81 14.58 -6.32
N ALA A 41 -7.84 15.75 -6.98
CA ALA A 41 -8.68 15.96 -8.17
C ALA A 41 -8.28 15.07 -9.36
N GLN A 42 -7.03 14.62 -9.40
CA GLN A 42 -6.50 13.79 -10.50
C GLN A 42 -6.97 12.34 -10.40
N THR A 43 -7.03 11.79 -9.17
CA THR A 43 -7.32 10.38 -8.95
C THR A 43 -8.69 10.13 -8.32
N GLY A 44 -9.36 11.19 -7.83
CA GLY A 44 -10.64 11.07 -7.13
C GLY A 44 -10.55 10.27 -5.83
N VAL A 45 -9.34 10.10 -5.28
CA VAL A 45 -9.11 9.44 -3.99
C VAL A 45 -8.46 10.40 -3.01
N LYS A 46 -8.75 10.16 -1.74
CA LYS A 46 -8.01 10.72 -0.62
C LYS A 46 -7.14 9.63 -0.02
N THR A 47 -5.92 9.98 0.35
CA THR A 47 -4.96 9.06 0.96
C THR A 47 -4.59 9.57 2.33
N ARG A 48 -4.26 8.66 3.25
CA ARG A 48 -3.66 9.00 4.54
C ARG A 48 -2.63 7.95 4.95
N SER A 49 -1.66 8.41 5.72
CA SER A 49 -0.66 7.61 6.44
C SER A 49 -1.23 7.08 7.76
N GLY A 50 -0.77 5.90 8.16
CA GLY A 50 -0.96 5.35 9.49
C GLY A 50 0.32 4.75 10.02
N ILE A 51 0.65 5.07 11.27
CA ILE A 51 1.85 4.57 11.95
C ILE A 51 1.47 3.40 12.86
N LEU A 52 2.26 2.33 12.83
CA LEU A 52 2.04 1.14 13.65
C LEU A 52 2.14 1.50 15.13
N LYS A 53 1.08 1.21 15.87
CA LYS A 53 1.06 1.31 17.34
C LYS A 53 1.44 0.00 18.00
N LYS A 54 0.96 -1.11 17.46
CA LYS A 54 1.15 -2.44 18.03
C LYS A 54 0.94 -3.49 16.95
N ALA A 55 1.94 -4.35 16.78
CA ALA A 55 1.76 -5.64 16.14
C ALA A 55 1.15 -6.61 17.17
N LEU A 56 0.02 -7.22 16.84
CA LEU A 56 -0.53 -8.32 17.61
C LEU A 56 0.16 -9.62 17.16
N TYR A 57 0.35 -10.56 18.09
CA TYR A 57 0.82 -11.92 17.83
C TYR A 57 2.15 -12.03 17.05
N ASN A 58 3.06 -11.05 17.20
CA ASN A 58 4.32 -10.97 16.44
C ASN A 58 4.12 -10.95 14.90
N ALA A 59 2.99 -10.43 14.43
CA ALA A 59 2.76 -10.26 13.01
C ALA A 59 3.82 -9.32 12.40
N GLN A 60 4.28 -9.64 11.19
CA GLN A 60 5.10 -8.74 10.40
C GLN A 60 4.24 -7.60 9.87
N CYS A 61 4.28 -6.47 10.57
CA CYS A 61 3.56 -5.26 10.25
C CYS A 61 4.54 -4.22 9.70
N GLU A 62 4.15 -3.53 8.63
CA GLU A 62 4.89 -2.37 8.16
C GLU A 62 4.75 -1.22 9.17
N GLU A 63 5.83 -0.47 9.41
CA GLU A 63 5.83 0.63 10.38
C GLU A 63 4.90 1.77 9.95
N VAL A 64 4.86 2.06 8.64
CA VAL A 64 4.02 3.08 8.04
C VAL A 64 3.18 2.44 6.93
N VAL A 65 1.87 2.67 6.94
CA VAL A 65 0.97 2.18 5.89
C VAL A 65 0.19 3.32 5.27
N TYR A 66 -0.08 3.20 3.97
CA TYR A 66 -0.90 4.16 3.22
C TYR A 66 -2.25 3.56 2.88
N VAL A 67 -3.32 4.29 3.19
CA VAL A 67 -4.69 3.86 2.88
C VAL A 67 -5.36 4.90 2.02
N SER A 68 -5.82 4.48 0.85
CA SER A 68 -6.61 5.30 -0.07
C SER A 68 -8.10 5.00 0.06
N LYS A 69 -8.95 6.02 -0.03
CA LYS A 69 -10.40 5.88 -0.13
C LYS A 69 -10.91 6.78 -1.27
N PRO A 70 -11.85 6.32 -2.11
CA PRO A 70 -12.53 7.19 -3.06
C PRO A 70 -13.22 8.36 -2.35
N CYS A 71 -13.10 9.56 -2.93
CA CYS A 71 -13.73 10.77 -2.40
C CYS A 71 -15.24 10.78 -2.61
N ALA A 72 -15.72 10.05 -3.62
CA ALA A 72 -17.13 9.85 -3.86
C ALA A 72 -17.75 9.04 -2.71
N ALA A 73 -18.32 9.75 -1.74
CA ALA A 73 -19.38 9.22 -0.91
C ALA A 73 -20.64 9.09 -1.78
N LYS A 74 -20.67 8.15 -2.74
CA LYS A 74 -21.98 7.67 -3.19
C LYS A 74 -22.56 6.92 -2.01
N MET A 75 -23.47 7.63 -1.34
CA MET A 75 -24.39 7.18 -0.31
C MET A 75 -24.65 5.68 -0.46
N LYS A 76 -24.16 4.87 0.49
CA LYS A 76 -24.90 3.65 0.79
C LYS A 76 -26.23 4.14 1.35
N ALA A 77 -27.28 3.89 0.57
CA ALA A 77 -28.65 4.17 0.89
C ALA A 77 -28.93 3.92 2.37
N LYS A 78 -29.64 4.85 3.01
CA LYS A 78 -30.48 4.50 4.16
C LYS A 78 -31.41 3.39 3.65
N ALA A 79 -31.11 2.16 4.01
CA ALA A 79 -32.02 1.04 3.82
C ALA A 79 -32.98 1.04 5.01
N LYS A 80 -34.21 1.49 4.69
CA LYS A 80 -35.49 1.34 5.38
C LYS A 80 -35.64 1.91 6.79
#